data_AF-A0A8T5NHI3-F1
#
_entry.id   AF-A0A8T5NHI3-F1
#
_cell.length_a   1.000
_cell.length_b   1.000
_cell.length_c   1.000
_cell.angle_alpha   90.00
_cell.angle_beta   90.00
_cell.angle_gamma   90.00
#
_symmetry.space_group_name_H-M   'P 1'
#
loop_
_entity.id
_entity.type
_entity.pdbx_description
1 polymer ?
#
loop_
_entity_poly.entity_id
_entity_poly.type
_entity_poly.pdbx_seq_one_letter_code
_entity_poly.pdbx_strand_id
1 'polypeptide(L)' 'NRYRWGSCTVNNNINFNWRLIKAPMFVIDYIIVHELAHLIETNHTPKFRNIVRAQSPTMEKAKAWLKENGQLLEEAI' A
#
# COMPACT_ATOMS: atom_id res chain seq x y z
N ASN A 1 -0.44 13.28 1.78
CA ASN A 1 -1.77 12.75 2.16
C ASN A 1 -2.81 13.02 1.08
N ARG A 2 -2.48 12.81 -0.22
CA ARG A 2 -3.37 13.21 -1.32
C ARG A 2 -4.33 12.08 -1.75
N TYR A 3 -3.91 10.82 -1.54
CA TYR A 3 -4.69 9.62 -1.91
C TYR A 3 -4.47 8.52 -0.85
N ARG A 4 -5.55 7.85 -0.43
CA ARG A 4 -5.51 6.68 0.48
C ARG A 4 -5.85 5.44 -0.33
N TRP A 5 -4.85 4.59 -0.56
CA TRP A 5 -4.98 3.38 -1.39
C TRP A 5 -5.30 2.12 -0.59
N GLY A 6 -4.88 2.10 0.68
CA GLY A 6 -5.21 1.07 1.66
C GLY A 6 -5.37 1.68 3.04
N SER A 7 -6.01 0.92 3.94
CA SER A 7 -6.02 1.22 5.37
C SER A 7 -6.37 0.00 6.20
N CYS A 8 -5.65 -0.19 7.31
CA CYS A 8 -6.02 -1.07 8.40
C CYS A 8 -6.72 -0.29 9.51
N THR A 9 -7.88 -0.77 9.95
CA THR A 9 -8.63 -0.20 11.08
C THR A 9 -8.16 -0.77 12.41
N VAL A 10 -8.53 -0.13 13.52
CA VAL A 10 -8.25 -0.63 14.89
C VAL A 10 -8.89 -1.99 15.19
N ASN A 11 -9.95 -2.36 14.45
CA ASN A 11 -10.62 -3.65 14.55
C ASN A 11 -10.02 -4.69 13.57
N ASN A 12 -8.80 -4.46 13.08
CA ASN A 12 -8.09 -5.34 12.14
C ASN A 12 -8.79 -5.55 10.78
N ASN A 13 -9.73 -4.69 10.41
CA ASN A 13 -10.29 -4.69 9.06
C ASN A 13 -9.35 -3.98 8.10
N ILE A 14 -8.97 -4.66 7.02
CA ILE A 14 -8.19 -4.10 5.92
C ILE A 14 -9.12 -3.66 4.80
N ASN A 15 -8.93 -2.43 4.33
CA ASN A 15 -9.71 -1.84 3.26
C ASN A 15 -8.78 -1.40 2.14
N PHE A 16 -9.23 -1.56 0.90
CA PHE A 16 -8.50 -1.14 -0.30
C PHE A 16 -9.39 -0.24 -1.16
N ASN A 17 -8.79 0.77 -1.78
CA ASN A 17 -9.47 1.56 -2.79
C ASN A 17 -9.61 0.73 -4.07
N TRP A 18 -10.85 0.53 -4.55
CA TRP A 18 -11.15 -0.29 -5.72
C TRP A 18 -10.39 0.15 -6.99
N ARG A 19 -10.05 1.44 -7.09
CA ARG A 19 -9.31 2.00 -8.23
C ARG A 19 -7.90 1.44 -8.38
N LEU A 20 -7.38 0.75 -7.35
CA LEU A 20 -6.14 -0.02 -7.46
C LEU A 20 -6.16 -1.07 -8.55
N ILE A 21 -7.33 -1.49 -9.04
CA ILE A 21 -7.43 -2.39 -10.20
C ILE A 21 -6.72 -1.83 -11.46
N LYS A 22 -6.55 -0.50 -11.55
CA LYS A 22 -5.81 0.16 -12.64
C LYS A 22 -4.29 0.15 -12.43
N ALA A 23 -3.80 -0.22 -11.25
CA ALA A 23 -2.39 -0.20 -10.92
C ALA A 23 -1.68 -1.49 -11.38
N PRO A 24 -0.37 -1.43 -11.69
CA PRO A 24 0.42 -2.62 -11.91
C PRO A 24 0.45 -3.54 -10.68
N MET A 25 0.57 -4.87 -10.91
CA MET A 25 0.58 -5.87 -9.83
C MET A 25 1.58 -5.57 -8.70
N PHE A 26 2.80 -5.16 -9.03
CA PHE A 26 3.83 -4.86 -8.02
C PHE A 26 3.44 -3.71 -7.07
N VAL A 27 2.51 -2.84 -7.48
CA VAL A 27 1.97 -1.75 -6.65
C VAL A 27 0.87 -2.29 -5.73
N ILE A 28 -0.01 -3.11 -6.29
CA ILE A 28 -1.08 -3.78 -5.54
C ILE A 28 -0.48 -4.67 -4.45
N ASP A 29 0.50 -5.51 -4.80
CA ASP A 29 1.20 -6.39 -3.86
C ASP A 29 1.85 -5.61 -2.71
N TYR A 30 2.51 -4.49 -3.04
CA TYR A 30 3.11 -3.61 -2.02
C TYR A 30 2.05 -3.06 -1.05
N ILE A 31 0.90 -2.60 -1.54
CA ILE A 31 -0.17 -2.06 -0.69
C ILE A 31 -0.80 -3.17 0.16
N ILE A 32 -1.03 -4.36 -0.39
CA ILE A 32 -1.54 -5.50 0.37
C ILE A 32 -0.58 -5.86 1.50
N VAL A 33 0.71 -6.00 1.20
CA VAL A 33 1.75 -6.28 2.21
C VAL A 33 1.81 -5.17 3.26
N HIS A 34 1.69 -3.90 2.85
CA HIS A 34 1.66 -2.76 3.76
C HIS A 34 0.51 -2.85 4.77
N GLU A 35 -0.70 -3.11 4.29
CA GLU A 35 -1.87 -3.19 5.17
C GLU A 35 -1.86 -4.46 6.04
N LEU A 36 -1.37 -5.59 5.53
CA LEU A 36 -1.19 -6.80 6.33
C LEU A 36 -0.14 -6.61 7.42
N ALA A 37 0.92 -5.84 7.17
CA ALA A 37 1.93 -5.54 8.18
C ALA A 37 1.36 -4.76 9.37
N HIS A 38 0.31 -3.95 9.17
CA HIS A 38 -0.38 -3.25 10.27
C HIS A 38 -1.08 -4.18 11.25
N LEU A 39 -1.41 -5.41 10.84
CA LEU A 39 -1.94 -6.44 11.75
C LEU A 39 -0.90 -6.97 12.73
N ILE A 40 0.39 -6.81 12.42
CA ILE A 40 1.52 -7.28 13.24
C ILE A 40 2.14 -6.12 14.03
N GLU A 41 2.18 -4.94 13.42
CA GLU A 41 2.81 -3.74 13.96
C GLU A 41 2.04 -2.51 13.46
N THR A 42 1.26 -1.88 14.34
CA THR A 42 0.30 -0.81 13.97
C THR A 42 0.96 0.48 13.49
N ASN A 43 2.21 0.72 13.87
CA ASN A 43 2.92 1.96 13.57
C ASN A 43 4.06 1.70 12.57
N HIS A 44 4.45 2.70 11.77
CA HIS A 44 5.55 2.60 10.79
C HIS A 44 6.97 2.58 11.42
N THR A 45 7.14 1.83 12.51
CA THR A 45 8.39 1.61 13.24
C THR A 45 9.42 0.87 12.38
N PRO A 46 10.69 0.79 12.80
CA PRO A 46 11.69 -0.02 12.10
C PRO A 46 11.25 -1.48 11.90
N LYS A 47 10.54 -2.07 12.88
CA LYS A 47 9.98 -3.42 12.77
C LYS A 47 8.98 -3.53 11.62
N PHE A 48 8.03 -2.61 11.50
CA PHE A 48 7.10 -2.54 10.38
C PHE A 48 7.84 -2.48 9.04
N ARG A 49 8.82 -1.56 8.92
CA ARG A 49 9.58 -1.37 7.68
C ARG A 49 10.36 -2.63 7.29
N ASN A 50 10.91 -3.35 8.28
CA ASN A 50 11.61 -4.62 8.04
C ASN A 50 10.66 -5.71 7.53
N ILE A 51 9.46 -5.83 8.11
CA ILE A 51 8.43 -6.77 7.65
C ILE A 51 8.06 -6.48 6.20
N VAL A 52 7.70 -5.23 5.89
CA VAL A 52 7.28 -4.85 4.53
C VAL A 52 8.42 -5.06 3.53
N ARG A 53 9.65 -4.66 3.86
CA ARG A 53 10.81 -4.83 2.96
C ARG A 53 11.14 -6.30 2.71
N ALA A 54 11.00 -7.17 3.72
CA ALA A 54 11.26 -8.60 3.58
C ALA A 54 10.22 -9.28 2.67
N GLN A 55 8.97 -8.82 2.68
CA GLN A 55 7.86 -9.44 1.94
C GLN A 55 7.57 -8.76 0.59
N SER A 56 8.02 -7.52 0.39
CA SER A 56 7.84 -6.77 -0.86
C SER A 56 9.18 -6.21 -1.34
N PRO A 57 9.96 -6.99 -2.11
CA PRO A 57 11.23 -6.54 -2.69
C PRO A 57 11.06 -5.32 -3.61
N THR A 58 9.86 -5.15 -4.20
CA THR A 58 9.50 -4.05 -5.10
C THR A 58 8.96 -2.82 -4.38
N MET A 59 8.98 -2.77 -3.04
CA MET A 59 8.42 -1.69 -2.23
C MET A 59 8.85 -0.29 -2.72
N GLU A 60 10.14 -0.08 -2.96
CA GLU A 60 10.63 1.25 -3.36
C GLU A 60 10.17 1.62 -4.78
N LYS A 61 10.12 0.64 -5.71
CA LYS A 61 9.55 0.83 -7.04
C LYS A 61 8.05 1.16 -6.97
N ALA A 62 7.30 0.47 -6.11
CA ALA A 62 5.87 0.71 -5.90
C ALA A 62 5.61 2.11 -5.33
N LYS A 63 6.39 2.54 -4.33
CA LYS A 63 6.30 3.88 -3.75
C LYS A 63 6.59 4.98 -4.78
N ALA A 64 7.63 4.79 -5.61
CA ALA A 64 7.94 5.72 -6.69
C ALA A 64 6.78 5.80 -7.70
N TRP A 65 6.28 4.64 -8.14
CA TRP A 65 5.16 4.58 -9.07
C TRP A 65 3.91 5.27 -8.52
N LEU A 66 3.54 5.03 -7.26
CA LEU A 66 2.38 5.67 -6.61
C LEU A 66 2.54 7.19 -6.48
N LYS A 67 3.75 7.69 -6.27
CA LYS A 67 4.04 9.12 -6.20
C LYS A 67 3.80 9.79 -7.56
N GLU A 68 4.18 9.12 -8.64
CA GLU A 68 4.08 9.64 -10.01
C GLU A 68 2.69 9.46 -10.61
N ASN A 69 2.06 8.30 -10.38
CA ASN A 69 0.87 7.86 -11.10
C ASN A 69 -0.40 7.82 -10.22
N GLY A 70 -0.28 8.11 -8.92
CA GLY A 70 -1.43 8.02 -7.99
C GLY A 70 -2.61 8.90 -8.42
N GLN A 71 -2.37 10.07 -9.01
CA GLN A 71 -3.46 10.92 -9.51
C GLN A 71 -4.23 10.27 -10.68
N LEU A 72 -3.53 9.57 -11.58
CA LEU A 72 -4.13 8.89 -12.73
C LEU A 72 -5.12 7.78 -12.31
N LEU A 73 -4.90 7.19 -11.13
CA LEU A 73 -5.80 6.18 -10.60
C LEU A 73 -7.19 6.77 -10.26
N GLU A 74 -7.28 8.03 -9.82
CA GLU A 74 -8.55 8.70 -9.49
C GLU A 74 -9.35 9.17 -10.70
N GLU A 75 -8.70 9.30 -11.87
CA GLU A 75 -9.38 9.73 -13.10
C GLU A 75 -10.40 8.68 -13.55
N ALA A 76 -11.57 9.16 -13.97
CA ALA A 76 -12.60 8.33 -14.57
C ALA A 76 -12.07 7.69 -15.86
N ILE A 77 -12.52 6.46 -16.13
CA ILE A 77 -12.28 5.76 -17.40
C ILE A 77 -13.19 6.36 -18.46
#